data_AF-W4LB35-F1
#
_entry.id   AF-W4LB35-F1
#
_cell.length_a   1.000
_cell.length_b   1.000
_cell.length_c   1.000
_cell.angle_alpha   90.00
_cell.angle_beta   90.00
_cell.angle_gamma   90.00
#
_symmetry.space_group_name_H-M   'P 1'
#
loop_
_entity.id
_entity.type
_entity.pdbx_description
1 polymer ?
#
loop_
_entity_poly.entity_id
_entity_poly.type
_entity_poly.pdbx_seq_one_letter_code
_entity_poly.pdbx_strand_id
1 'polypeptide(L)'
;AIEEITVGEGRRIDAYLQLKTCPSEQIRGKILIDSPGFDADAQRTATLQITNHIIDLSDLVLVFFDARHPEPGTMHDTLEHLVEHTINRPDSSKFLYILNQIDTTAREDNPEDVIASWQRALAQKGLTAGRFYRIYNPDAAVPIEDENLRYRFETKRDIDIAEIHDRMRQVGIDRAYRIISVLQQTAHDVEERIIPTLQSLLAQWQRRVMWLDGAVFGLILAALIGATLWSGQWEGWRFSHPFWSNLLNAPVWRFIALGAALVLAGYIHFAIRRLAADQVIAKLKKQVHDMREMDFADSIANAFRKNTRFWRSIFHKQPVGWGPHAKRQVAAILAEANGYVQALNDKFTNPSGADDATRESDDRTESPKEIMV
;
A
#
# COMPACT_ATOMS: atom_id res chain seq x y z
N ALA A 1 1.71 15.20 -9.30
CA ALA A 1 1.41 13.78 -9.59
C ALA A 1 1.32 13.53 -11.09
N ILE A 2 0.37 14.11 -11.84
CA ILE A 2 0.29 13.88 -13.31
C ILE A 2 1.29 14.73 -14.13
N GLU A 3 1.70 15.90 -13.63
CA GLU A 3 2.74 16.73 -14.26
C GLU A 3 4.12 16.05 -14.32
N GLU A 4 4.32 15.03 -13.47
CA GLU A 4 5.50 14.16 -13.44
C GLU A 4 5.43 13.08 -14.54
N ILE A 5 4.26 12.84 -15.14
CA ILE A 5 3.94 11.72 -16.02
C ILE A 5 3.80 12.18 -17.48
N THR A 6 3.29 13.40 -17.73
CA THR A 6 3.25 14.02 -19.07
C THR A 6 3.51 15.52 -19.01
N VAL A 7 4.70 15.94 -19.45
CA VAL A 7 5.13 17.35 -19.48
C VAL A 7 4.24 18.15 -20.44
N GLY A 8 3.47 19.11 -19.91
CA GLY A 8 2.71 20.09 -20.70
C GLY A 8 1.18 19.94 -20.68
N GLU A 9 0.61 18.88 -20.10
CA GLU A 9 -0.85 18.68 -20.04
C GLU A 9 -1.51 19.17 -18.73
N GLY A 10 -0.74 19.56 -17.73
CA GLY A 10 -1.28 20.03 -16.43
C GLY A 10 -2.31 21.16 -16.54
N ARG A 11 -2.15 22.07 -17.52
CA ARG A 11 -3.10 23.18 -17.75
C ARG A 11 -4.43 22.76 -18.39
N ARG A 12 -4.55 21.54 -18.93
CA ARG A 12 -5.82 21.04 -19.50
C ARG A 12 -6.68 20.32 -18.47
N ILE A 13 -6.14 19.97 -17.30
CA ILE A 13 -6.85 19.21 -16.26
C ILE A 13 -8.01 20.03 -15.68
N ASP A 14 -7.79 21.33 -15.46
CA ASP A 14 -8.83 22.25 -14.95
C ASP A 14 -10.04 22.37 -15.89
N ALA A 15 -9.89 22.07 -17.18
CA ALA A 15 -11.01 22.09 -18.13
C ALA A 15 -11.92 20.86 -18.02
N TYR A 16 -11.43 19.74 -17.47
CA TYR A 16 -12.18 18.48 -17.35
C TYR A 16 -12.75 18.24 -15.95
N LEU A 17 -12.32 18.97 -14.93
CA LEU A 17 -12.78 18.84 -13.55
C LEU A 17 -13.82 19.92 -13.21
N GLN A 18 -15.09 19.64 -13.48
CA GLN A 18 -16.19 20.45 -12.97
C GLN A 18 -16.63 19.93 -11.61
N LEU A 19 -16.20 20.59 -10.53
CA LEU A 19 -16.72 20.33 -9.20
C LEU A 19 -18.09 21.00 -9.05
N LYS A 20 -19.12 20.19 -8.82
CA LYS A 20 -20.47 20.66 -8.49
C LYS A 20 -20.79 20.24 -7.05
N THR A 21 -21.24 21.19 -6.24
CA THR A 21 -21.80 20.89 -4.92
C THR A 21 -23.27 20.49 -5.08
N CYS A 22 -23.69 19.48 -4.34
CA CYS A 22 -25.07 19.00 -4.37
C CYS A 22 -25.62 18.99 -2.94
N PRO A 23 -26.70 19.74 -2.65
CA PRO A 23 -27.29 19.84 -1.31
C PRO A 23 -28.19 18.61 -1.04
N SER A 24 -27.59 17.42 -0.96
CA SER A 24 -28.31 16.18 -0.66
C SER A 24 -27.68 15.46 0.53
N GLU A 25 -28.51 15.15 1.52
CA GLU A 25 -28.10 14.40 2.72
C GLU A 25 -27.59 12.99 2.38
N GLN A 26 -28.18 12.36 1.37
CA GLN A 26 -27.85 10.98 0.99
C GLN A 26 -26.38 10.83 0.56
N ILE A 27 -25.85 11.88 -0.08
CA ILE A 27 -24.47 11.94 -0.58
C ILE A 27 -23.55 12.81 0.29
N ARG A 28 -24.02 13.27 1.46
CA ARG A 28 -23.20 14.07 2.38
C ARG A 28 -21.93 13.30 2.74
N GLY A 29 -20.79 13.98 2.62
CA GLY A 29 -19.47 13.41 2.87
C GLY A 29 -18.98 12.42 1.80
N LYS A 30 -19.67 12.32 0.65
CA LYS A 30 -19.28 11.49 -0.49
C LYS A 30 -18.91 12.38 -1.66
N ILE A 31 -17.95 11.92 -2.45
CA ILE A 31 -17.56 12.55 -3.72
C ILE A 31 -17.98 11.57 -4.81
N LEU A 32 -18.88 12.01 -5.69
CA LEU A 32 -19.22 11.26 -6.90
C LEU A 32 -18.33 11.76 -8.02
N ILE A 33 -17.62 10.84 -8.65
CA ILE A 33 -16.75 11.14 -9.79
C ILE A 33 -17.43 10.50 -11.00
N ASP A 34 -17.82 11.35 -11.95
CA ASP A 34 -18.29 10.90 -13.25
C ASP A 34 -17.08 10.80 -14.18
N SER A 35 -16.73 9.58 -14.57
CA SER A 35 -15.59 9.31 -15.45
C SER A 35 -15.99 9.42 -16.92
N PRO A 36 -15.08 9.82 -17.83
CA PRO A 36 -15.35 9.73 -19.26
C PRO A 36 -15.72 8.28 -19.66
N GLY A 37 -16.64 8.13 -20.61
CA GLY A 37 -17.06 6.83 -21.10
C GLY A 37 -15.93 6.04 -21.77
N PHE A 38 -16.01 4.72 -21.68
CA PHE A 38 -15.12 3.79 -22.37
C PHE A 38 -15.62 3.59 -23.80
N ASP A 39 -15.19 4.44 -24.73
CA ASP A 39 -15.45 4.21 -26.15
C ASP A 39 -14.25 3.50 -26.78
N ALA A 40 -14.50 2.41 -27.50
CA ALA A 40 -13.47 1.53 -28.07
C ALA A 40 -12.70 2.17 -29.23
N ASP A 41 -13.14 3.33 -29.71
CA ASP A 41 -12.44 4.07 -30.75
C ASP A 41 -11.37 5.01 -30.15
N ALA A 42 -10.16 4.48 -30.05
CA ALA A 42 -8.90 5.23 -30.02
C ALA A 42 -8.82 6.40 -29.01
N GLN A 43 -9.41 6.27 -27.82
CA GLN A 43 -9.12 7.21 -26.74
C GLN A 43 -7.67 7.03 -26.28
N ARG A 44 -6.90 8.11 -26.43
CA ARG A 44 -5.48 8.26 -26.05
C ARG A 44 -5.18 7.54 -24.74
N THR A 45 -4.03 6.86 -24.66
CA THR A 45 -3.44 6.27 -23.45
C THR A 45 -3.64 7.11 -22.17
N ALA A 46 -3.66 8.44 -22.30
CA ALA A 46 -3.94 9.40 -21.23
C ALA A 46 -5.34 9.26 -20.58
N THR A 47 -6.42 9.08 -21.36
CA THR A 47 -7.78 8.94 -20.79
C THR A 47 -7.90 7.64 -20.01
N LEU A 48 -7.35 6.54 -20.54
CA LEU A 48 -7.30 5.24 -19.86
C LEU A 48 -6.48 5.30 -18.55
N GLN A 49 -5.34 6.01 -18.56
CA GLN A 49 -4.54 6.23 -17.36
C GLN A 49 -5.28 7.02 -16.29
N ILE A 50 -6.04 8.06 -16.68
CA ILE A 50 -6.86 8.84 -15.76
C ILE A 50 -7.95 7.96 -15.15
N THR A 51 -8.65 7.16 -15.97
CA THR A 51 -9.70 6.27 -15.48
C THR A 51 -9.16 5.24 -14.50
N ASN A 52 -8.01 4.62 -14.78
CA ASN A 52 -7.35 3.72 -13.83
C ASN A 52 -7.01 4.40 -12.50
N HIS A 53 -6.49 5.63 -12.57
CA HIS A 53 -6.16 6.40 -11.38
C HIS A 53 -7.41 6.74 -10.54
N ILE A 54 -8.52 7.12 -11.20
CA ILE A 54 -9.82 7.34 -10.53
C ILE A 54 -10.28 6.04 -9.86
N ILE A 55 -10.20 4.91 -10.56
CA ILE A 55 -10.58 3.60 -10.01
C ILE A 55 -9.71 3.26 -8.81
N ASP A 56 -8.40 3.50 -8.83
CA ASP A 56 -7.48 3.24 -7.72
C ASP A 56 -7.87 4.01 -6.45
N LEU A 57 -8.19 5.30 -6.59
CA LEU A 57 -8.54 6.17 -5.48
C LEU A 57 -9.97 5.93 -4.94
N SER A 58 -10.85 5.36 -5.76
CA SER A 58 -12.26 5.19 -5.42
C SER A 58 -12.47 4.06 -4.41
N ASP A 59 -13.33 4.31 -3.42
CA ASP A 59 -13.77 3.34 -2.41
C ASP A 59 -14.89 2.41 -2.93
N LEU A 60 -15.67 2.87 -3.92
CA LEU A 60 -16.73 2.14 -4.61
C LEU A 60 -16.76 2.57 -6.08
N VAL A 61 -16.90 1.62 -6.99
CA VAL A 61 -16.95 1.86 -8.44
C VAL A 61 -18.23 1.24 -8.99
N LEU A 62 -19.07 2.06 -9.63
CA LEU A 62 -20.28 1.62 -10.30
C LEU A 62 -20.00 1.54 -11.80
N VAL A 63 -20.11 0.34 -12.38
CA VAL A 63 -19.86 0.10 -13.81
C VAL A 63 -21.19 -0.16 -14.49
N PHE A 64 -21.60 0.76 -15.37
CA PHE A 64 -22.87 0.65 -16.09
C PHE A 64 -22.66 0.02 -17.46
N PHE A 65 -23.51 -0.97 -17.78
CA PHE A 65 -23.60 -1.64 -19.06
C PHE A 65 -24.98 -1.41 -19.68
N ASP A 66 -25.04 -1.30 -20.99
CA ASP A 66 -26.29 -1.13 -21.73
C ASP A 66 -26.88 -2.49 -22.09
N ALA A 67 -28.07 -2.83 -21.58
CA ALA A 67 -28.76 -4.08 -21.89
C ALA A 67 -29.35 -4.13 -23.31
N ARG A 68 -29.45 -2.99 -24.02
CA ARG A 68 -29.98 -2.93 -25.40
C ARG A 68 -29.00 -3.48 -26.42
N HIS A 69 -27.71 -3.41 -26.12
CA HIS A 69 -26.63 -3.93 -26.95
C HIS A 69 -25.90 -5.01 -26.15
N PRO A 70 -26.53 -6.18 -25.95
CA PRO A 70 -25.99 -7.24 -25.10
C PRO A 70 -24.76 -7.95 -25.70
N GLU A 71 -24.22 -7.45 -26.82
CA GLU A 71 -23.09 -8.04 -27.51
C GLU A 71 -21.77 -7.65 -26.82
N PRO A 72 -21.12 -8.59 -26.09
CA PRO A 72 -19.88 -8.30 -25.38
C PRO A 72 -18.69 -8.12 -26.35
N GLY A 73 -18.87 -8.42 -27.63
CA GLY A 73 -17.84 -8.44 -28.65
C GLY A 73 -17.25 -7.06 -28.97
N THR A 74 -18.05 -6.00 -28.87
CA THR A 74 -17.60 -4.61 -29.12
C THR A 74 -16.99 -3.95 -27.88
N MET A 75 -17.26 -4.48 -26.68
CA MET A 75 -16.71 -3.99 -25.40
C MET A 75 -15.60 -4.89 -24.83
N HIS A 76 -15.10 -5.85 -25.61
CA HIS A 76 -14.15 -6.86 -25.14
C HIS A 76 -12.86 -6.23 -24.57
N ASP A 77 -12.32 -5.23 -25.25
CA ASP A 77 -11.08 -4.53 -24.86
C ASP A 77 -11.31 -3.62 -23.63
N THR A 78 -12.53 -3.06 -23.51
CA THR A 78 -12.92 -2.23 -22.35
C THR A 78 -13.09 -3.06 -21.09
N LEU A 79 -13.74 -4.22 -21.22
CA LEU A 79 -13.85 -5.20 -20.13
C LEU A 79 -12.46 -5.69 -19.75
N GLU A 80 -11.63 -6.10 -20.71
CA GLU A 80 -10.25 -6.51 -20.41
C GLU A 80 -9.52 -5.43 -19.62
N HIS A 81 -9.61 -4.16 -20.01
CA HIS A 81 -8.95 -3.09 -19.25
C HIS A 81 -9.51 -2.91 -17.82
N LEU A 82 -10.84 -2.94 -17.66
CA LEU A 82 -11.50 -2.85 -16.36
C LEU A 82 -11.21 -4.06 -15.45
N VAL A 83 -10.84 -5.20 -16.04
CA VAL A 83 -10.87 -6.52 -15.38
C VAL A 83 -9.47 -7.11 -15.20
N GLU A 84 -8.60 -7.03 -16.20
CA GLU A 84 -7.23 -7.57 -16.21
C GLU A 84 -6.39 -6.96 -15.08
N HIS A 85 -6.54 -5.64 -14.86
CA HIS A 85 -5.92 -4.96 -13.72
C HIS A 85 -6.65 -5.17 -12.39
N THR A 86 -7.89 -5.68 -12.40
CA THR A 86 -8.75 -5.85 -11.22
C THR A 86 -8.64 -7.25 -10.62
N ILE A 87 -8.39 -8.28 -11.42
CA ILE A 87 -8.20 -9.67 -10.95
C ILE A 87 -6.98 -9.79 -10.03
N ASN A 88 -5.97 -8.95 -10.24
CA ASN A 88 -4.78 -8.90 -9.39
C ASN A 88 -4.91 -7.92 -8.20
N ARG A 89 -6.07 -7.29 -8.00
CA ARG A 89 -6.30 -6.35 -6.89
C ARG A 89 -6.87 -7.08 -5.68
N PRO A 90 -6.37 -6.78 -4.47
CA PRO A 90 -7.00 -7.23 -3.22
C PRO A 90 -8.40 -6.61 -2.99
N ASP A 91 -8.83 -5.67 -3.83
CA ASP A 91 -10.01 -4.82 -3.62
C ASP A 91 -11.15 -5.09 -4.63
N SER A 92 -11.28 -6.31 -5.20
CA SER A 92 -12.30 -6.62 -6.21
C SER A 92 -13.75 -6.41 -5.75
N SER A 93 -13.99 -6.42 -4.43
CA SER A 93 -15.29 -6.18 -3.80
C SER A 93 -15.81 -4.74 -3.90
N LYS A 94 -15.01 -3.80 -4.41
CA LYS A 94 -15.42 -2.40 -4.61
C LYS A 94 -16.19 -2.15 -5.91
N PHE A 95 -16.27 -3.13 -6.81
CA PHE A 95 -16.96 -2.98 -8.09
C PHE A 95 -18.40 -3.49 -8.01
N LEU A 96 -19.35 -2.66 -8.46
CA LEU A 96 -20.72 -3.09 -8.73
C LEU A 96 -20.97 -3.03 -10.24
N TYR A 97 -21.34 -4.16 -10.83
CA TYR A 97 -21.66 -4.27 -12.24
C TYR A 97 -23.16 -4.09 -12.43
N ILE A 98 -23.57 -3.09 -13.20
CA ILE A 98 -24.95 -2.63 -13.30
C ILE A 98 -25.39 -2.75 -14.76
N LEU A 99 -26.39 -3.59 -15.05
CA LEU A 99 -27.08 -3.64 -16.33
C LEU A 99 -28.20 -2.61 -16.30
N ASN A 100 -27.97 -1.51 -17.01
CA ASN A 100 -28.95 -0.46 -17.22
C ASN A 100 -29.88 -0.82 -18.38
N GLN A 101 -31.08 -0.26 -18.35
CA GLN A 101 -32.11 -0.43 -19.39
C GLN A 101 -32.55 -1.90 -19.59
N ILE A 102 -32.58 -2.67 -18.51
CA ILE A 102 -33.03 -4.07 -18.57
C ILE A 102 -34.49 -4.20 -19.04
N ASP A 103 -35.30 -3.14 -18.92
CA ASP A 103 -36.67 -3.09 -19.39
C ASP A 103 -36.80 -3.40 -20.90
N THR A 104 -35.76 -3.19 -21.70
CA THR A 104 -35.81 -3.51 -23.13
C THR A 104 -35.88 -5.01 -23.40
N THR A 105 -35.49 -5.85 -22.45
CA THR A 105 -35.60 -7.32 -22.55
C THR A 105 -36.99 -7.84 -22.19
N ALA A 106 -37.92 -6.96 -21.76
CA ALA A 106 -39.26 -7.37 -21.37
C ALA A 106 -40.07 -7.93 -22.57
N ARG A 107 -39.85 -7.42 -23.79
CA ARG A 107 -40.59 -7.89 -24.98
C ARG A 107 -40.34 -9.36 -25.31
N GLU A 108 -39.11 -9.81 -25.11
CA GLU A 108 -38.68 -11.19 -25.38
C GLU A 108 -38.69 -12.06 -24.12
N ASP A 109 -39.00 -11.46 -22.97
CA ASP A 109 -38.94 -12.04 -21.63
C ASP A 109 -37.64 -12.82 -21.31
N ASN A 110 -36.50 -12.26 -21.73
CA ASN A 110 -35.18 -12.89 -21.63
C ASN A 110 -34.13 -12.10 -20.80
N PRO A 111 -34.49 -11.43 -19.68
CA PRO A 111 -33.51 -10.67 -18.90
C PRO A 111 -32.37 -11.54 -18.37
N GLU A 112 -32.67 -12.80 -18.03
CA GLU A 112 -31.69 -13.74 -17.49
C GLU A 112 -30.68 -14.21 -18.54
N ASP A 113 -31.09 -14.32 -19.81
CA ASP A 113 -30.18 -14.69 -20.90
C ASP A 113 -29.17 -13.58 -21.18
N VAL A 114 -29.61 -12.32 -21.12
CA VAL A 114 -28.73 -11.15 -21.23
C VAL A 114 -27.73 -11.13 -20.07
N ILE A 115 -28.19 -11.32 -18.84
CA ILE A 115 -27.32 -11.40 -17.66
C ILE A 115 -26.31 -12.53 -17.80
N ALA A 116 -26.76 -13.73 -18.21
CA ALA A 116 -25.91 -14.89 -18.38
C ALA A 116 -24.87 -14.69 -19.49
N SER A 117 -25.22 -13.96 -20.56
CA SER A 117 -24.27 -13.56 -21.61
C SER A 117 -23.14 -12.69 -21.05
N TRP A 118 -23.49 -11.66 -20.28
CA TRP A 118 -22.53 -10.76 -19.64
C TRP A 118 -21.67 -11.46 -18.58
N GLN A 119 -22.27 -12.31 -17.75
CA GLN A 119 -21.53 -13.14 -16.79
C GLN A 119 -20.52 -14.05 -17.48
N ARG A 120 -20.90 -14.69 -18.59
CA ARG A 120 -19.98 -15.53 -19.37
C ARG A 120 -18.84 -14.71 -19.97
N ALA A 121 -19.11 -13.51 -20.48
CA ALA A 121 -18.08 -12.62 -21.03
C ALA A 121 -17.06 -12.19 -19.96
N LEU A 122 -17.52 -11.83 -18.76
CA LEU A 122 -16.63 -11.50 -17.64
C LEU A 122 -15.83 -12.72 -17.14
N ALA A 123 -16.47 -13.88 -17.05
CA ALA A 123 -15.83 -15.11 -16.61
C ALA A 123 -14.71 -15.56 -17.58
N GLN A 124 -14.90 -15.41 -18.90
CA GLN A 124 -13.85 -15.66 -19.90
C GLN A 124 -12.62 -14.77 -19.69
N LYS A 125 -12.77 -13.60 -19.09
CA LYS A 125 -11.69 -12.68 -18.75
C LYS A 125 -11.13 -12.87 -17.34
N GLY A 126 -11.62 -13.86 -16.59
CA GLY A 126 -11.13 -14.22 -15.26
C GLY A 126 -11.87 -13.56 -14.08
N LEU A 127 -12.96 -12.83 -14.35
CA LEU A 127 -13.88 -12.35 -13.31
C LEU A 127 -14.98 -13.39 -13.09
N THR A 128 -14.73 -14.30 -12.14
CA THR A 128 -15.61 -15.44 -11.88
C THR A 128 -16.75 -15.14 -10.89
N ALA A 129 -16.80 -13.96 -10.26
CA ALA A 129 -17.61 -13.76 -9.05
C ALA A 129 -18.41 -12.44 -8.97
N GLY A 130 -18.61 -11.72 -10.08
CA GLY A 130 -19.40 -10.49 -10.08
C GLY A 130 -20.91 -10.74 -10.13
N ARG A 131 -21.67 -10.25 -9.15
CA ARG A 131 -23.13 -10.10 -9.28
C ARG A 131 -23.44 -8.91 -10.18
N PHE A 132 -24.42 -9.07 -11.08
CA PHE A 132 -25.00 -7.96 -11.82
C PHE A 132 -26.25 -7.42 -11.12
N TYR A 133 -26.38 -6.11 -11.08
CA TYR A 133 -27.56 -5.39 -10.64
C TYR A 133 -28.37 -4.95 -11.85
N ARG A 134 -29.68 -5.09 -11.79
CA ARG A 134 -30.62 -4.78 -12.88
C ARG A 134 -31.31 -3.47 -12.57
N ILE A 135 -31.11 -2.47 -13.41
CA ILE A 135 -31.79 -1.18 -13.24
C ILE A 135 -32.40 -0.72 -14.56
N TYR A 136 -33.43 0.13 -14.45
CA TYR A 136 -33.93 0.94 -15.55
C TYR A 136 -34.64 2.17 -14.96
N ASN A 137 -34.75 3.23 -15.76
CA ASN A 137 -35.47 4.44 -15.35
C ASN A 137 -36.97 4.25 -15.61
N PRO A 138 -37.86 4.31 -14.59
CA PRO A 138 -39.31 4.21 -14.78
C PRO A 138 -39.86 5.25 -15.77
N ASP A 139 -39.33 6.48 -15.74
CA ASP A 139 -39.81 7.60 -16.55
C ASP A 139 -39.46 7.46 -18.04
N ALA A 140 -38.47 6.62 -18.35
CA ALA A 140 -37.97 6.37 -19.70
C ALA A 140 -38.13 4.90 -20.13
N ALA A 141 -38.88 4.10 -19.36
CA ALA A 141 -39.01 2.67 -19.58
C ALA A 141 -39.87 2.37 -20.82
N VAL A 142 -39.54 1.29 -21.52
CA VAL A 142 -40.42 0.72 -22.54
C VAL A 142 -41.71 0.23 -21.86
N PRO A 143 -42.91 0.55 -22.39
CA PRO A 143 -44.15 0.05 -21.83
C PRO A 143 -44.19 -1.48 -21.80
N ILE A 144 -44.33 -2.05 -20.60
CA ILE A 144 -44.52 -3.49 -20.38
C ILE A 144 -46.02 -3.74 -20.24
N GLU A 145 -46.68 -4.20 -21.30
CA GLU A 145 -48.15 -4.34 -21.33
C GLU A 145 -48.68 -5.36 -20.31
N ASP A 146 -47.97 -6.48 -20.13
CA ASP A 146 -48.31 -7.52 -19.16
C ASP A 146 -48.00 -7.04 -17.72
N GLU A 147 -49.05 -7.00 -16.90
CA GLU A 147 -49.01 -6.54 -15.52
C GLU A 147 -48.17 -7.45 -14.61
N ASN A 148 -48.21 -8.78 -14.82
CA ASN A 148 -47.40 -9.72 -14.06
C ASN A 148 -45.91 -9.60 -14.42
N LEU A 149 -45.63 -9.44 -15.71
CA LEU A 149 -44.28 -9.23 -16.21
C LEU A 149 -43.70 -7.93 -15.65
N ARG A 150 -44.49 -6.84 -15.71
CA ARG A 150 -44.13 -5.54 -15.18
C ARG A 150 -43.81 -5.62 -13.69
N TYR A 151 -44.69 -6.24 -12.91
CA TYR A 151 -44.49 -6.43 -11.47
C TYR A 151 -43.17 -7.16 -11.16
N ARG A 152 -42.83 -8.20 -11.94
CA ARG A 152 -41.57 -8.95 -11.77
C ARG A 152 -40.34 -8.08 -12.07
N PHE A 153 -40.37 -7.29 -13.13
CA PHE A 153 -39.27 -6.40 -13.51
C PHE A 153 -39.09 -5.28 -12.48
N GLU A 154 -40.19 -4.65 -12.04
CA GLU A 154 -40.18 -3.61 -11.01
C GLU A 154 -39.65 -4.14 -9.68
N THR A 155 -40.14 -5.30 -9.24
CA THR A 155 -39.68 -5.94 -8.00
C THR A 155 -38.18 -6.21 -8.04
N LYS A 156 -37.66 -6.81 -9.12
CA LYS A 156 -36.22 -7.10 -9.26
C LYS A 156 -35.39 -5.83 -9.31
N ARG A 157 -35.86 -4.80 -10.04
CA ARG A 157 -35.22 -3.48 -10.12
C ARG A 157 -35.13 -2.85 -8.74
N ASP A 158 -36.23 -2.81 -8.00
CA ASP A 158 -36.30 -2.11 -6.72
C ASP A 158 -35.42 -2.77 -5.66
N ILE A 159 -35.35 -4.11 -5.66
CA ILE A 159 -34.40 -4.87 -4.83
C ILE A 159 -32.95 -4.47 -5.16
N ASP A 160 -32.59 -4.48 -6.45
CA ASP A 160 -31.21 -4.18 -6.87
C ASP A 160 -30.83 -2.71 -6.64
N ILE A 161 -31.75 -1.76 -6.87
CA ILE A 161 -31.54 -0.33 -6.55
C ILE A 161 -31.36 -0.13 -5.04
N ALA A 162 -32.20 -0.79 -4.22
CA ALA A 162 -32.08 -0.71 -2.77
C ALA A 162 -30.70 -1.18 -2.30
N GLU A 163 -30.21 -2.28 -2.86
CA GLU A 163 -28.90 -2.84 -2.52
C GLU A 163 -27.73 -1.96 -3.01
N ILE A 164 -27.81 -1.38 -4.21
CA ILE A 164 -26.83 -0.38 -4.67
C ILE A 164 -26.77 0.79 -3.68
N HIS A 165 -27.94 1.31 -3.28
CA HIS A 165 -28.00 2.40 -2.31
C HIS A 165 -27.46 2.00 -0.93
N ASP A 166 -27.70 0.77 -0.47
CA ASP A 166 -27.10 0.25 0.75
C ASP A 166 -25.58 0.18 0.65
N ARG A 167 -25.05 -0.33 -0.46
CA ARG A 167 -23.61 -0.36 -0.69
C ARG A 167 -23.03 1.05 -0.68
N MET A 168 -23.68 2.01 -1.35
CA MET A 168 -23.29 3.43 -1.33
C MET A 168 -23.31 4.04 0.07
N ARG A 169 -24.25 3.66 0.95
CA ARG A 169 -24.29 4.10 2.35
C ARG A 169 -23.13 3.53 3.16
N GLN A 170 -22.80 2.26 2.94
CA GLN A 170 -21.80 1.52 3.72
C GLN A 170 -20.34 1.84 3.33
N VAL A 171 -20.08 2.44 2.16
CA VAL A 171 -18.72 2.76 1.67
C VAL A 171 -17.83 3.41 2.72
N GLY A 172 -18.37 4.35 3.52
CA GLY A 172 -17.58 5.02 4.56
C GLY A 172 -17.12 4.09 5.68
N ILE A 173 -17.93 3.09 6.03
CA ILE A 173 -17.63 2.10 7.07
C ILE A 173 -16.59 1.12 6.55
N ASP A 174 -16.79 0.59 5.33
CA ASP A 174 -15.83 -0.30 4.66
C ASP A 174 -14.47 0.39 4.50
N ARG A 175 -14.47 1.66 4.12
CA ARG A 175 -13.25 2.48 4.04
C ARG A 175 -12.55 2.59 5.38
N ALA A 176 -13.28 2.80 6.48
CA ALA A 176 -12.70 2.89 7.81
C ALA A 176 -11.99 1.58 8.19
N TYR A 177 -12.65 0.42 8.00
CA TYR A 177 -12.02 -0.89 8.21
C TYR A 177 -10.76 -1.09 7.34
N ARG A 178 -10.83 -0.72 6.06
CA ARG A 178 -9.69 -0.83 5.13
C ARG A 178 -8.50 0.03 5.57
N ILE A 179 -8.75 1.28 5.96
CA ILE A 179 -7.70 2.20 6.45
C ILE A 179 -7.04 1.63 7.71
N ILE A 180 -7.84 1.15 8.65
CA ILE A 180 -7.32 0.59 9.90
C ILE A 180 -6.48 -0.66 9.63
N SER A 181 -6.95 -1.54 8.74
CA SER A 181 -6.20 -2.73 8.32
C SER A 181 -4.86 -2.38 7.69
N VAL A 182 -4.82 -1.43 6.74
CA VAL A 182 -3.57 -0.96 6.11
C VAL A 182 -2.63 -0.35 7.14
N LEU A 183 -3.15 0.43 8.10
CA LEU A 183 -2.38 1.02 9.18
C LEU A 183 -1.75 -0.05 10.08
N GLN A 184 -2.52 -1.06 10.49
CA GLN A 184 -2.05 -2.20 11.29
C GLN A 184 -0.98 -3.00 10.54
N GLN A 185 -1.25 -3.38 9.29
CA GLN A 185 -0.31 -4.12 8.46
C GLN A 185 1.01 -3.35 8.29
N THR A 186 0.94 -2.03 8.05
CA THR A 186 2.14 -1.19 7.90
C THR A 186 2.95 -1.13 9.20
N ALA A 187 2.29 -0.96 10.35
CA ALA A 187 2.94 -0.94 11.65
C ALA A 187 3.65 -2.28 11.97
N HIS A 188 2.97 -3.38 11.69
CA HIS A 188 3.50 -4.74 11.85
C HIS A 188 4.66 -5.01 10.88
N ASP A 189 4.54 -4.62 9.61
CA ASP A 189 5.63 -4.72 8.63
C ASP A 189 6.88 -3.94 9.06
N VAL A 190 6.70 -2.77 9.68
CA VAL A 190 7.82 -2.01 10.26
C VAL A 190 8.48 -2.81 11.38
N GLU A 191 7.71 -3.27 12.35
CA GLU A 191 8.22 -3.92 13.57
C GLU A 191 8.82 -5.31 13.32
N GLU A 192 8.16 -6.13 12.50
CA GLU A 192 8.46 -7.55 12.36
C GLU A 192 9.29 -7.89 11.12
N ARG A 193 9.24 -7.04 10.09
CA ARG A 193 9.98 -7.27 8.84
C ARG A 193 11.12 -6.28 8.63
N ILE A 194 10.82 -4.98 8.58
CA ILE A 194 11.79 -3.94 8.21
C ILE A 194 12.90 -3.81 9.27
N ILE A 195 12.51 -3.65 10.54
CA ILE A 195 13.46 -3.42 11.62
C ILE A 195 14.39 -4.63 11.84
N PRO A 196 13.91 -5.88 11.92
CA PRO A 196 14.79 -7.05 12.08
C PRO A 196 15.73 -7.22 10.88
N THR A 197 15.24 -6.96 9.67
CA THR A 197 16.09 -6.98 8.46
C THR A 197 17.23 -5.97 8.59
N LEU A 198 16.93 -4.72 8.96
CA LEU A 198 17.96 -3.69 9.16
C LEU A 198 18.96 -4.06 10.25
N GLN A 199 18.50 -4.63 11.37
CA GLN A 199 19.38 -5.11 12.45
C GLN A 199 20.34 -6.21 11.95
N SER A 200 19.84 -7.14 11.14
CA SER A 200 20.67 -8.21 10.55
C SER A 200 21.75 -7.64 9.62
N LEU A 201 21.42 -6.62 8.81
CA LEU A 201 22.36 -5.98 7.91
C LEU A 201 23.42 -5.17 8.67
N LEU A 202 23.01 -4.50 9.75
CA LEU A 202 23.94 -3.79 10.63
C LEU A 202 24.91 -4.73 11.34
N ALA A 203 24.44 -5.88 11.81
CA ALA A 203 25.31 -6.90 12.41
C ALA A 203 26.31 -7.46 11.39
N GLN A 204 25.87 -7.74 10.15
CA GLN A 204 26.76 -8.18 9.07
C GLN A 204 27.80 -7.11 8.72
N TRP A 205 27.39 -5.85 8.63
CA TRP A 205 28.28 -4.72 8.37
C TRP A 205 29.31 -4.53 9.48
N GLN A 206 28.87 -4.50 10.75
CA GLN A 206 29.76 -4.39 11.91
C GLN A 206 30.83 -5.49 11.91
N ARG A 207 30.41 -6.74 11.71
CA ARG A 207 31.34 -7.89 11.67
C ARG A 207 32.36 -7.77 10.54
N ARG A 208 31.93 -7.32 9.37
CA ARG A 208 32.82 -7.10 8.22
C ARG A 208 33.80 -5.96 8.45
N VAL A 209 33.34 -4.83 9.00
CA VAL A 209 34.21 -3.69 9.32
C VAL A 209 35.29 -4.12 10.31
N MET A 210 34.91 -4.80 11.39
CA MET A 210 35.88 -5.30 12.39
C MET A 210 36.92 -6.25 11.78
N TRP A 211 36.48 -7.16 10.92
CA TRP A 211 37.39 -8.13 10.30
C TRP A 211 38.33 -7.45 9.30
N LEU A 212 37.82 -6.53 8.47
CA LEU A 212 38.63 -5.79 7.51
C LEU A 212 39.59 -4.79 8.19
N ASP A 213 39.14 -4.08 9.21
CA ASP A 213 40.01 -3.22 10.03
C ASP A 213 41.13 -4.05 10.65
N GLY A 214 40.79 -5.18 11.29
CA GLY A 214 41.77 -6.09 11.88
C GLY A 214 42.77 -6.63 10.86
N ALA A 215 42.31 -7.01 9.67
CA ALA A 215 43.16 -7.50 8.59
C ALA A 215 44.09 -6.41 8.04
N VAL A 216 43.56 -5.22 7.74
CA VAL A 216 44.33 -4.12 7.13
C VAL A 216 45.33 -3.55 8.13
N PHE A 217 44.90 -3.19 9.34
CA PHE A 217 45.82 -2.67 10.35
C PHE A 217 46.80 -3.73 10.84
N GLY A 218 46.38 -4.99 10.94
CA GLY A 218 47.25 -6.11 11.24
C GLY A 218 48.34 -6.31 10.18
N LEU A 219 47.99 -6.24 8.90
CA LEU A 219 48.93 -6.35 7.78
C LEU A 219 49.90 -5.16 7.73
N ILE A 220 49.40 -3.93 7.93
CA ILE A 220 50.24 -2.73 8.02
C ILE A 220 51.25 -2.88 9.16
N LEU A 221 50.80 -3.32 10.34
CA LEU A 221 51.68 -3.53 11.49
C LEU A 221 52.72 -4.62 11.23
N ALA A 222 52.31 -5.77 10.67
CA ALA A 222 53.20 -6.86 10.32
C ALA A 222 54.25 -6.44 9.27
N ALA A 223 53.85 -5.67 8.26
CA ALA A 223 54.75 -5.15 7.23
C ALA A 223 55.79 -4.17 7.81
N LEU A 224 55.36 -3.26 8.70
CA LEU A 224 56.26 -2.34 9.40
C LEU A 224 57.28 -3.09 10.26
N ILE A 225 56.83 -4.08 11.03
CA ILE A 225 57.73 -4.91 11.85
C ILE A 225 58.70 -5.70 10.96
N GLY A 226 58.21 -6.37 9.90
CA GLY A 226 59.06 -7.13 8.98
C GLY A 226 60.11 -6.26 8.30
N ALA A 227 59.73 -5.07 7.81
CA ALA A 227 60.66 -4.14 7.15
C ALA A 227 61.73 -3.60 8.10
N THR A 228 61.36 -3.28 9.35
CA THR A 228 62.31 -2.76 10.34
C THR A 228 63.27 -3.85 10.84
N LEU A 229 62.80 -5.09 11.00
CA LEU A 229 63.65 -6.24 11.33
C LEU A 229 64.62 -6.57 10.19
N TRP A 230 64.14 -6.58 8.94
CA TRP A 230 64.97 -6.88 7.76
C TRP A 230 66.07 -5.84 7.53
N SER A 231 65.80 -4.57 7.83
CA SER A 231 66.77 -3.47 7.67
C SER A 231 67.81 -3.38 8.80
N GLY A 232 67.78 -4.29 9.79
CA GLY A 232 68.77 -4.33 10.88
C GLY A 232 68.72 -3.13 11.82
N GLN A 233 67.61 -2.40 11.87
CA GLN A 233 67.45 -1.16 12.64
C GLN A 233 67.15 -1.38 14.13
N TRP A 234 67.36 -2.61 14.61
CA TRP A 234 67.05 -3.04 15.96
C TRP A 234 68.33 -3.46 16.68
N GLU A 235 68.64 -2.76 17.78
CA GLU A 235 69.68 -3.16 18.74
C GLU A 235 68.99 -3.83 19.95
N GLY A 236 68.86 -5.16 19.89
CA GLY A 236 68.07 -5.91 20.88
C GLY A 236 66.58 -5.58 20.80
N TRP A 237 65.99 -5.06 21.88
CA TRP A 237 64.58 -4.64 21.94
C TRP A 237 64.37 -3.15 21.61
N ARG A 238 65.44 -2.42 21.28
CA ARG A 238 65.36 -0.97 21.00
C ARG A 238 65.40 -0.73 19.50
N PHE A 239 64.38 -0.02 19.01
CA PHE A 239 64.34 0.48 17.65
C PHE A 239 65.18 1.76 17.55
N SER A 240 66.26 1.72 16.78
CA SER A 240 67.23 2.82 16.64
C SER A 240 67.35 3.23 15.17
N HIS A 241 66.39 4.04 14.71
CA HIS A 241 66.44 4.63 13.36
C HIS A 241 66.62 6.16 13.44
N PRO A 242 67.65 6.75 12.80
CA PRO A 242 67.98 8.18 12.92
C PRO A 242 66.84 9.15 12.57
N PHE A 243 66.04 8.83 11.56
CA PHE A 243 64.87 9.64 11.21
C PHE A 243 63.79 9.59 12.29
N TRP A 244 63.47 8.39 12.80
CA TRP A 244 62.39 8.21 13.78
C TRP A 244 62.78 8.74 15.16
N SER A 245 64.05 8.59 15.57
CA SER A 245 64.54 9.18 16.83
C SER A 245 64.49 10.71 16.78
N ASN A 246 64.91 11.33 15.69
CA ASN A 246 64.84 12.79 15.52
C ASN A 246 63.39 13.29 15.45
N LEU A 247 62.51 12.56 14.76
CA LEU A 247 61.08 12.90 14.65
C LEU A 247 60.35 12.81 15.99
N LEU A 248 60.64 11.76 16.79
CA LEU A 248 59.98 11.52 18.08
C LEU A 248 60.52 12.41 19.21
N ASN A 249 61.79 12.84 19.13
CA ASN A 249 62.41 13.72 20.13
C ASN A 249 62.11 15.20 19.90
N ALA A 250 61.71 15.60 18.69
CA ALA A 250 61.26 16.96 18.42
C ALA A 250 59.79 17.17 18.86
N PRO A 251 59.51 18.06 19.84
CA PRO A 251 58.19 18.13 20.48
C PRO A 251 57.06 18.45 19.50
N VAL A 252 57.27 19.38 18.55
CA VAL A 252 56.25 19.75 17.55
C VAL A 252 56.03 18.63 16.52
N TRP A 253 57.12 18.08 15.97
CA TRP A 253 57.04 17.06 14.92
C TRP A 253 56.45 15.74 15.39
N ARG A 254 56.66 15.36 16.67
CA ARG A 254 56.00 14.20 17.27
C ARG A 254 54.48 14.32 17.24
N PHE A 255 53.93 15.48 17.61
CA PHE A 255 52.48 15.70 17.57
C PHE A 255 51.94 15.76 16.14
N ILE A 256 52.68 16.35 15.20
CA ILE A 256 52.32 16.35 13.77
C ILE A 256 52.28 14.91 13.24
N ALA A 257 53.30 14.10 13.52
CA ALA A 257 53.35 12.71 13.09
C ALA A 257 52.20 11.87 13.68
N LEU A 258 51.88 12.06 14.97
CA LEU A 258 50.74 11.42 15.61
C LEU A 258 49.41 11.84 14.97
N GLY A 259 49.23 13.14 14.73
CA GLY A 259 48.04 13.68 14.05
C GLY A 259 47.88 13.11 12.65
N ALA A 260 48.95 13.09 11.85
CA ALA A 260 48.94 12.50 10.51
C ALA A 260 48.59 11.01 10.54
N ALA A 261 49.14 10.25 11.49
CA ALA A 261 48.82 8.83 11.66
C ALA A 261 47.35 8.60 12.03
N LEU A 262 46.79 9.42 12.93
CA LEU A 262 45.37 9.34 13.31
C LEU A 262 44.44 9.70 12.14
N VAL A 263 44.78 10.73 11.36
CA VAL A 263 44.03 11.10 10.15
C VAL A 263 44.06 9.98 9.12
N LEU A 264 45.24 9.39 8.88
CA LEU A 264 45.39 8.28 7.94
C LEU A 264 44.62 7.03 8.41
N ALA A 265 44.73 6.67 9.68
CA ALA A 265 43.99 5.55 10.26
C ALA A 265 42.48 5.78 10.19
N GLY A 266 42.02 7.00 10.50
CA GLY A 266 40.62 7.41 10.34
C GLY A 266 40.16 7.27 8.90
N TYR A 267 40.93 7.78 7.93
CA TYR A 267 40.62 7.68 6.51
C TYR A 267 40.48 6.21 6.05
N ILE A 268 41.45 5.35 6.41
CA ILE A 268 41.42 3.92 6.11
C ILE A 268 40.16 3.27 6.72
N HIS A 269 39.88 3.54 8.00
CA HIS A 269 38.70 3.02 8.68
C HIS A 269 37.39 3.44 8.00
N PHE A 270 37.24 4.72 7.62
CA PHE A 270 36.04 5.20 6.92
C PHE A 270 35.92 4.64 5.49
N ALA A 271 37.04 4.42 4.80
CA ALA A 271 37.05 3.75 3.51
C ALA A 271 36.59 2.28 3.63
N ILE A 272 37.10 1.55 4.62
CA ILE A 272 36.68 0.18 4.94
C ILE A 272 35.18 0.14 5.28
N ARG A 273 34.70 1.07 6.11
CA ARG A 273 33.28 1.19 6.45
C ARG A 273 32.38 1.35 5.23
N ARG A 274 32.79 2.20 4.28
CA ARG A 274 32.06 2.42 3.03
C ARG A 274 32.05 1.17 2.15
N LEU A 275 33.21 0.57 1.92
CA LEU A 275 33.34 -0.67 1.14
C LEU A 275 32.50 -1.81 1.73
N ALA A 276 32.55 -2.00 3.05
CA ALA A 276 31.75 -3.01 3.73
C ALA A 276 30.24 -2.78 3.56
N ALA A 277 29.79 -1.52 3.61
CA ALA A 277 28.39 -1.17 3.41
C ALA A 277 27.93 -1.46 1.98
N ASP A 278 28.72 -1.06 0.98
CA ASP A 278 28.42 -1.30 -0.43
C ASP A 278 28.36 -2.80 -0.76
N GLN A 279 29.26 -3.61 -0.19
CA GLN A 279 29.23 -5.06 -0.33
C GLN A 279 28.02 -5.72 0.35
N VAL A 280 27.54 -5.20 1.48
CA VAL A 280 26.33 -5.71 2.14
C VAL A 280 25.10 -5.41 1.28
N ILE A 281 25.01 -4.19 0.73
CA ILE A 281 23.92 -3.79 -0.19
C ILE A 281 23.95 -4.63 -1.47
N ALA A 282 25.13 -4.83 -2.07
CA ALA A 282 25.27 -5.64 -3.27
C ALA A 282 24.83 -7.10 -3.04
N LYS A 283 25.16 -7.66 -1.87
CA LYS A 283 24.70 -9.00 -1.48
C LYS A 283 23.17 -9.05 -1.33
N LEU A 284 22.57 -8.08 -0.64
CA LEU A 284 21.12 -7.97 -0.48
C LEU A 284 20.41 -7.99 -1.84
N LYS A 285 20.83 -7.11 -2.77
CA LYS A 285 20.22 -7.01 -4.10
C LYS A 285 20.42 -8.26 -4.96
N LYS A 286 21.56 -8.96 -4.81
CA LYS A 286 21.84 -10.19 -5.57
C LYS A 286 20.94 -11.36 -5.16
N GLN A 287 20.40 -11.36 -3.94
CA GLN A 287 19.56 -12.44 -3.42
C GLN A 287 18.10 -12.33 -3.84
N VAL A 288 17.73 -11.26 -4.55
CA VAL A 288 16.36 -10.94 -4.92
C VAL A 288 16.16 -11.14 -6.41
N HIS A 289 15.12 -11.89 -6.78
CA HIS A 289 14.80 -12.22 -8.17
C HIS A 289 13.47 -11.63 -8.66
N ASP A 290 12.57 -11.26 -7.74
CA ASP A 290 11.29 -10.62 -8.06
C ASP A 290 11.40 -9.08 -8.05
N MET A 291 10.69 -8.40 -8.94
CA MET A 291 10.61 -6.93 -9.02
C MET A 291 10.07 -6.31 -7.74
N ARG A 292 9.01 -6.88 -7.14
CA ARG A 292 8.43 -6.31 -5.90
C ARG A 292 9.38 -6.41 -4.72
N GLU A 293 10.12 -7.50 -4.64
CA GLU A 293 11.16 -7.68 -3.64
C GLU A 293 12.36 -6.76 -3.90
N MET A 294 12.62 -6.39 -5.16
CA MET A 294 13.68 -5.45 -5.53
C MET A 294 13.39 -4.05 -4.99
N ASP A 295 12.16 -3.56 -5.12
CA ASP A 295 11.74 -2.26 -4.56
C ASP A 295 11.87 -2.23 -3.04
N PHE A 296 11.52 -3.34 -2.38
CA PHE A 296 11.74 -3.52 -0.96
C PHE A 296 13.23 -3.50 -0.61
N ALA A 297 14.06 -4.24 -1.35
CA ALA A 297 15.51 -4.27 -1.15
C ALA A 297 16.15 -2.89 -1.35
N ASP A 298 15.68 -2.10 -2.30
CA ASP A 298 16.11 -0.72 -2.52
C ASP A 298 15.74 0.20 -1.37
N SER A 299 14.50 0.09 -0.89
CA SER A 299 14.02 0.84 0.28
C SER A 299 14.84 0.51 1.53
N ILE A 300 15.12 -0.78 1.76
CA ILE A 300 15.98 -1.26 2.85
C ILE A 300 17.43 -0.78 2.67
N ALA A 301 17.98 -0.82 1.47
CA ALA A 301 19.34 -0.34 1.20
C ALA A 301 19.47 1.16 1.50
N ASN A 302 18.47 1.97 1.13
CA ASN A 302 18.42 3.39 1.44
C ASN A 302 18.33 3.66 2.95
N ALA A 303 17.48 2.92 3.66
CA ALA A 303 17.42 2.98 5.12
C ALA A 303 18.74 2.55 5.76
N PHE A 304 19.37 1.48 5.29
CA PHE A 304 20.66 0.99 5.76
C PHE A 304 21.79 2.03 5.54
N ARG A 305 21.83 2.74 4.41
CA ARG A 305 22.80 3.83 4.18
C ARG A 305 22.71 4.96 5.20
N LYS A 306 21.51 5.29 5.70
CA LYS A 306 21.35 6.26 6.80
C LYS A 306 22.02 5.78 8.09
N ASN A 307 22.14 4.47 8.27
CA ASN A 307 22.72 3.84 9.45
C ASN A 307 24.25 3.73 9.43
N THR A 308 24.90 3.85 8.26
CA THR A 308 26.35 3.66 8.11
C THR A 308 27.14 4.97 7.98
N ARG A 309 26.48 6.13 8.12
CA ARG A 309 27.08 7.48 8.03
C ARG A 309 28.25 7.69 9.00
N PHE A 310 29.16 8.60 8.66
CA PHE A 310 30.46 8.76 9.35
C PHE A 310 30.32 9.04 10.87
N TRP A 311 29.33 9.83 11.28
CA TRP A 311 29.10 10.18 12.69
C TRP A 311 28.44 9.07 13.50
N ARG A 312 28.02 7.98 12.86
CA ARG A 312 27.36 6.86 13.53
C ARG A 312 28.39 5.79 13.88
N SER A 313 28.40 5.40 15.15
CA SER A 313 29.27 4.31 15.63
C SER A 313 28.83 2.95 15.07
N ILE A 314 29.82 2.09 14.79
CA ILE A 314 29.62 0.69 14.35
C ILE A 314 29.00 -0.19 15.44
N PHE A 315 29.02 0.26 16.70
CA PHE A 315 28.51 -0.50 17.85
C PHE A 315 27.03 -0.21 18.15
N HIS A 316 26.40 0.73 17.45
CA HIS A 316 24.97 0.97 17.59
C HIS A 316 24.14 -0.10 16.88
N LYS A 317 23.53 -0.98 17.68
CA LYS A 317 22.70 -2.09 17.19
C LYS A 317 21.31 -1.67 16.70
N GLN A 318 20.74 -0.61 17.26
CA GLN A 318 19.41 -0.15 16.88
C GLN A 318 19.47 0.64 15.58
N PRO A 319 18.53 0.51 14.63
CA PRO A 319 18.48 1.36 13.44
C PRO A 319 18.21 2.85 13.74
N VAL A 320 18.62 3.75 12.84
CA VAL A 320 18.31 5.19 12.91
C VAL A 320 16.80 5.38 12.92
N GLY A 321 16.32 6.22 13.84
CA GLY A 321 14.89 6.46 14.04
C GLY A 321 14.19 5.40 14.90
N TRP A 322 14.80 4.22 15.11
CA TRP A 322 14.21 3.15 15.91
C TRP A 322 14.59 3.21 17.39
N GLY A 323 14.20 4.29 18.06
CA GLY A 323 14.39 4.49 19.50
C GLY A 323 13.16 4.09 20.35
N PRO A 324 13.23 4.25 21.69
CA PRO A 324 12.10 3.96 22.59
C PRO A 324 10.82 4.74 22.24
N HIS A 325 10.95 5.98 21.78
CA HIS A 325 9.82 6.80 21.36
C HIS A 325 9.11 6.21 20.14
N ALA A 326 9.86 5.86 19.09
CA ALA A 326 9.29 5.26 17.88
C ALA A 326 8.59 3.93 18.17
N LYS A 327 9.19 3.08 19.03
CA LYS A 327 8.55 1.84 19.49
C LYS A 327 7.21 2.09 20.18
N ARG A 328 7.17 3.06 21.11
CA ARG A 328 5.92 3.45 21.78
C ARG A 328 4.89 4.00 20.80
N GLN A 329 5.33 4.77 19.82
CA GLN A 329 4.45 5.33 18.80
C GLN A 329 3.81 4.23 17.94
N VAL A 330 4.59 3.26 17.48
CA VAL A 330 4.08 2.10 16.72
C VAL A 330 3.11 1.27 17.58
N ALA A 331 3.47 0.99 18.84
CA ALA A 331 2.59 0.28 19.76
C ALA A 331 1.29 1.04 20.06
N ALA A 332 1.35 2.37 20.19
CA ALA A 332 0.18 3.21 20.39
C ALA A 332 -0.75 3.18 19.16
N ILE A 333 -0.19 3.26 17.95
CA ILE A 333 -0.95 3.15 16.69
C ILE A 333 -1.68 1.81 16.62
N LEU A 334 -1.02 0.70 16.97
CA LEU A 334 -1.63 -0.63 16.99
C LEU A 334 -2.76 -0.73 18.04
N ALA A 335 -2.55 -0.18 19.23
CA ALA A 335 -3.57 -0.15 20.28
C ALA A 335 -4.79 0.70 19.88
N GLU A 336 -4.56 1.87 19.28
CA GLU A 336 -5.60 2.78 18.81
C GLU A 336 -6.38 2.16 17.65
N ALA A 337 -5.70 1.53 16.69
CA ALA A 337 -6.33 0.79 15.60
C ALA A 337 -7.28 -0.31 16.11
N ASN A 338 -6.84 -1.09 17.09
CA ASN A 338 -7.69 -2.11 17.73
C ASN A 338 -8.92 -1.48 18.42
N GLY A 339 -8.72 -0.35 19.12
CA GLY A 339 -9.82 0.39 19.75
C GLY A 339 -10.84 0.92 18.73
N TYR A 340 -10.38 1.42 17.57
CA TYR A 340 -11.27 1.85 16.50
C TYR A 340 -12.05 0.68 15.90
N VAL A 341 -11.44 -0.48 15.67
CA VAL A 341 -12.15 -1.68 15.19
C VAL A 341 -13.25 -2.07 16.17
N GLN A 342 -12.95 -2.05 17.48
CA GLN A 342 -13.96 -2.35 18.50
C GLN A 342 -15.11 -1.34 18.47
N ALA A 343 -14.82 -0.04 18.43
CA ALA A 343 -15.85 0.99 18.36
C ALA A 343 -16.69 0.90 17.07
N LEU A 344 -16.08 0.49 15.96
CA LEU A 344 -16.76 0.32 14.68
C LEU A 344 -17.65 -0.94 14.69
N ASN A 345 -17.17 -2.03 15.30
CA ASN A 345 -17.96 -3.22 15.56
C ASN A 345 -19.16 -2.86 16.44
N ASP A 346 -18.96 -2.27 17.61
CA ASP A 346 -20.03 -1.92 18.56
C ASP A 346 -21.14 -1.06 17.93
N LYS A 347 -20.78 -0.20 16.96
CA LYS A 347 -21.70 0.70 16.27
C LYS A 347 -22.43 0.09 15.08
N PHE A 348 -21.78 -0.80 14.32
CA PHE A 348 -22.27 -1.25 13.00
C PHE A 348 -22.43 -2.76 12.89
N THR A 349 -21.99 -3.52 13.88
CA THR A 349 -22.10 -4.96 13.95
C THR A 349 -22.66 -5.25 15.34
N ASN A 350 -23.92 -5.68 15.44
CA ASN A 350 -24.46 -6.16 16.71
C ASN A 350 -24.28 -7.68 16.76
N PRO A 351 -23.12 -8.22 17.22
CA PRO A 351 -22.87 -9.66 17.23
C PRO A 351 -23.76 -10.41 18.23
N SER A 352 -24.44 -9.71 19.14
CA SER A 352 -25.09 -10.32 20.30
C SER A 352 -26.57 -10.61 20.14
N GLY A 353 -27.26 -10.12 19.09
CA GLY A 353 -28.70 -10.33 18.90
C GLY A 353 -29.58 -9.96 20.11
N ALA A 354 -29.08 -9.13 21.03
CA ALA A 354 -29.67 -8.96 22.36
C ALA A 354 -30.84 -7.96 22.42
N ASP A 355 -31.06 -7.19 21.35
CA ASP A 355 -32.08 -6.14 21.33
C ASP A 355 -33.45 -6.59 20.77
N ASP A 356 -33.54 -7.77 20.13
CA ASP A 356 -34.83 -8.33 19.71
C ASP A 356 -35.50 -9.15 20.83
N ALA A 357 -34.75 -9.66 21.80
CA ALA A 357 -35.31 -10.43 22.92
C ALA A 357 -35.96 -9.55 24.01
N THR A 358 -35.60 -8.28 24.10
CA THR A 358 -36.14 -7.36 25.12
C THR A 358 -37.44 -6.68 24.68
N ARG A 359 -37.71 -6.57 23.37
CA ARG A 359 -38.97 -5.98 22.87
C ARG A 359 -40.14 -6.95 22.86
N GLU A 360 -39.90 -8.26 22.79
CA GLU A 360 -40.98 -9.27 22.78
C GLU A 360 -41.49 -9.64 24.19
N SER A 361 -40.77 -9.26 25.25
CA SER A 361 -41.15 -9.53 26.63
C SER A 361 -42.06 -8.48 27.27
N ASP A 362 -42.10 -7.27 26.71
CA ASP A 362 -42.89 -6.15 27.26
C ASP A 362 -44.34 -6.14 26.73
N ASP A 363 -44.60 -6.76 25.57
CA ASP A 363 -45.92 -6.74 24.91
C ASP A 363 -46.85 -7.91 25.34
N ARG A 364 -46.47 -8.70 26.35
CA ARG A 364 -47.29 -9.84 26.85
C ARG A 364 -47.83 -9.67 28.27
N THR A 365 -47.68 -8.50 28.91
CA THR A 365 -48.16 -8.29 30.28
C THR A 365 -49.33 -7.31 30.47
N GLU A 366 -49.92 -6.78 29.40
CA GLU A 366 -51.17 -6.04 29.53
C GLU A 366 -52.38 -6.90 29.12
N SER A 367 -52.98 -7.54 30.13
CA SER A 367 -54.40 -7.95 30.08
C SER A 367 -55.17 -7.27 31.22
N PRO A 368 -56.46 -6.96 31.01
CA PRO A 368 -57.13 -5.86 31.67
C PRO A 368 -57.80 -6.30 32.98
N LYS A 369 -57.59 -5.55 34.07
CA LYS A 369 -58.39 -5.69 35.29
C LYS A 369 -59.30 -4.49 35.50
N GLU A 370 -60.54 -4.73 35.08
CA GLU A 370 -61.80 -4.49 35.79
C GLU A 370 -61.91 -3.29 36.76
N ILE A 371 -62.86 -2.44 36.36
CA ILE A 371 -63.68 -1.53 37.16
C ILE A 371 -64.31 -2.27 38.35
N MET A 372 -64.17 -1.77 39.58
CA MET A 372 -65.30 -1.69 40.51
C MET A 372 -65.08 -0.76 41.72
N VAL A 373 -66.14 0.03 41.96
CA VAL A 373 -66.49 0.91 43.10
C VAL A 373 -65.95 2.33 43.08
#